data_AF-A0A924FHT1-F1
#
_entry.id   AF-A0A924FHT1-F1
#
_cell.length_a   1.000
_cell.length_b   1.000
_cell.length_c   1.000
_cell.angle_alpha   90.00
_cell.angle_beta   90.00
_cell.angle_gamma   90.00
#
_symmetry.space_group_name_H-M   'P 1'
#
loop_
_entity.id
_entity.type
_entity.pdbx_description
1 polymer ?
#
loop_
_entity_poly.entity_id
_entity_poly.type
_entity_poly.pdbx_seq_one_letter_code
_entity_poly.pdbx_strand_id
1 'polypeptide(L)'
;MSQTRVDSPPAGVPVITNVRKNRVGTTSFDLFGPGMRKADDFVVYPIQVGTTRILIQSSTRMGILDPANNAICLTKPRSSGSNSLHLQMDQPLRRYEIEPQEMEKLVSTIRSTGAPAGTITACGILSVDNSQAADV
;
A
#
# COMPACT_ATOMS: atom_id res chain seq x y z
N MET A 1 1.08 -12.65 -29.56
CA MET A 1 0.80 -12.15 -28.19
C MET A 1 1.99 -12.52 -27.33
N SER A 2 3.00 -11.66 -27.28
CA SER A 2 4.28 -11.95 -26.63
C SER A 2 4.27 -11.29 -25.25
N GLN A 3 4.26 -12.10 -24.19
CA GLN A 3 4.48 -11.63 -22.83
C GLN A 3 5.91 -11.12 -22.71
N THR A 4 6.08 -9.81 -22.55
CA THR A 4 7.34 -9.23 -22.10
C THR A 4 7.57 -9.68 -20.66
N ARG A 5 8.36 -10.73 -20.46
CA ARG A 5 9.01 -10.99 -19.17
C ARG A 5 9.90 -9.78 -18.92
N VAL A 6 9.55 -8.97 -17.95
CA VAL A 6 10.40 -7.87 -17.51
C VAL A 6 11.62 -8.52 -16.83
N ASP A 7 12.71 -8.56 -17.58
CA ASP A 7 14.03 -8.97 -17.10
C ASP A 7 14.43 -8.11 -15.90
N SER A 8 15.20 -8.71 -15.01
CA SER A 8 15.56 -8.16 -13.69
C SER A 8 15.93 -6.67 -13.73
N PRO A 9 15.39 -5.86 -12.82
CA PRO A 9 15.67 -4.43 -12.78
C PRO A 9 17.09 -4.10 -12.34
N PRO A 10 17.58 -2.88 -12.66
CA PRO A 10 18.92 -2.43 -12.30
C PRO A 10 19.18 -2.61 -10.79
N ALA A 11 20.35 -3.16 -10.49
CA ALA A 11 20.73 -3.59 -9.15
C ALA A 11 20.55 -2.46 -8.12
N GLY A 12 19.58 -2.62 -7.22
CA GLY A 12 19.36 -1.72 -6.08
C GLY A 12 18.03 -0.99 -6.06
N VAL A 13 17.29 -0.92 -7.18
CA VAL A 13 16.00 -0.22 -7.22
C VAL A 13 14.84 -1.24 -7.14
N PRO A 14 13.90 -1.07 -6.19
CA PRO A 14 12.68 -1.88 -6.13
C PRO A 14 11.80 -1.59 -7.35
N VAL A 15 11.19 -2.64 -7.91
CA VAL A 15 10.28 -2.51 -9.05
C VAL A 15 8.88 -2.93 -8.71
N ILE A 16 7.92 -2.11 -9.16
CA ILE A 16 6.49 -2.33 -9.02
C ILE A 16 5.93 -2.82 -10.36
N THR A 17 5.24 -3.95 -10.35
CA THR A 17 4.57 -4.50 -11.55
C THR A 17 3.13 -4.92 -11.22
N ASN A 18 2.36 -5.25 -12.27
CA ASN A 18 1.01 -5.83 -12.16
C ASN A 18 0.03 -5.06 -11.26
N VAL A 19 0.10 -3.73 -11.29
CA VAL A 19 -0.83 -2.86 -10.55
C VAL A 19 -2.24 -3.04 -11.12
N ARG A 20 -3.17 -3.50 -10.28
CA ARG A 20 -4.54 -3.82 -10.67
C ARG A 20 -5.55 -3.47 -9.58
N LYS A 21 -6.76 -3.07 -9.98
CA LYS A 21 -7.89 -2.88 -9.08
C LYS A 21 -8.60 -4.22 -8.84
N ASN A 22 -8.86 -4.54 -7.58
CA ASN A 22 -9.62 -5.71 -7.18
C ASN A 22 -11.12 -5.40 -7.11
N ARG A 23 -11.95 -6.45 -7.18
CA ARG A 23 -13.42 -6.34 -7.14
C ARG A 23 -13.97 -5.74 -5.85
N VAL A 24 -13.22 -5.79 -4.75
CA VAL A 24 -13.60 -5.27 -3.43
C VAL A 24 -13.08 -3.84 -3.20
N GLY A 25 -12.61 -3.16 -4.25
CA GLY A 25 -12.13 -1.78 -4.16
C GLY A 25 -10.70 -1.62 -3.63
N THR A 26 -9.94 -2.70 -3.44
CA THR A 26 -8.51 -2.63 -3.11
C THR A 26 -7.64 -2.57 -4.36
N THR A 27 -6.38 -2.13 -4.21
CA THR A 27 -5.35 -2.19 -5.25
C THR A 27 -4.37 -3.29 -4.91
N SER A 28 -4.11 -4.19 -5.87
CA SER A 28 -3.01 -5.17 -5.80
C SER A 28 -1.85 -4.72 -6.67
N PHE A 29 -0.62 -4.95 -6.23
CA PHE A 29 0.58 -4.76 -7.03
C PHE A 29 1.68 -5.72 -6.57
N ASP A 30 2.55 -6.09 -7.50
CA ASP A 30 3.71 -6.91 -7.22
C ASP A 30 4.92 -6.02 -6.93
N LEU A 31 5.66 -6.32 -5.87
CA LEU A 31 6.88 -5.61 -5.51
C LEU A 31 8.07 -6.58 -5.52
N PHE A 32 9.10 -6.20 -6.26
CA PHE A 32 10.38 -6.91 -6.28
C PHE A 32 11.50 -5.96 -5.86
N GLY A 33 11.97 -6.12 -4.62
CA GLY A 33 13.04 -5.31 -4.04
C GLY A 33 14.38 -6.05 -3.93
N PRO A 34 15.50 -5.33 -3.77
CA PRO A 34 16.80 -5.92 -3.44
C PRO A 34 16.73 -6.84 -2.21
N GLY A 35 17.30 -8.03 -2.33
CA GLY A 35 17.28 -9.05 -1.28
C GLY A 35 15.96 -9.83 -1.15
N MET A 36 15.02 -9.67 -2.10
CA MET A 36 13.86 -10.55 -2.25
C MET A 36 14.17 -11.64 -3.28
N ARG A 37 13.84 -12.89 -2.96
CA ARG A 37 14.03 -14.02 -3.88
C ARG A 37 12.99 -14.05 -5.00
N LYS A 38 11.80 -13.51 -4.74
CA LYS A 38 10.64 -13.47 -5.65
C LYS A 38 9.87 -12.18 -5.43
N ALA A 39 9.08 -11.77 -6.42
CA ALA A 39 8.10 -10.71 -6.22
C ALA A 39 7.03 -11.18 -5.22
N ASP A 40 6.64 -10.29 -4.31
CA ASP A 40 5.51 -10.51 -3.40
C ASP A 40 4.32 -9.64 -3.87
N ASP A 41 3.12 -10.21 -3.86
CA ASP A 41 1.86 -9.49 -4.13
C ASP A 41 1.45 -8.73 -2.86
N PHE A 42 1.25 -7.43 -3.00
CA PHE A 42 0.80 -6.50 -1.97
C PHE A 42 -0.60 -6.00 -2.29
N VAL A 43 -1.45 -5.98 -1.28
CA VAL A 43 -2.79 -5.43 -1.32
C VAL A 43 -2.83 -4.16 -0.47
N VAL A 44 -3.49 -3.14 -1.00
CA VAL A 44 -3.66 -1.83 -0.37
C VAL A 44 -5.10 -1.41 -0.44
N TYR A 45 -5.61 -0.89 0.68
CA TYR A 45 -6.95 -0.33 0.75
C TYR A 45 -6.97 1.11 0.20
N PRO A 46 -8.12 1.59 -0.31
CA PRO A 46 -8.28 2.98 -0.70
C PRO A 46 -7.85 3.95 0.40
N ILE A 47 -7.26 5.05 -0.02
CA ILE A 47 -6.78 6.10 0.88
C ILE A 47 -7.57 7.39 0.66
N GLN A 48 -7.71 8.18 1.71
CA GLN A 48 -8.28 9.52 1.60
C GLN A 48 -7.20 10.53 1.17
N VAL A 49 -7.64 11.69 0.69
CA VAL A 49 -6.74 12.81 0.41
C VAL A 49 -6.13 13.29 1.73
N GLY A 50 -4.79 13.37 1.80
CA GLY A 50 -4.06 13.78 3.01
C GLY A 50 -3.49 12.63 3.86
N THR A 51 -3.71 11.36 3.49
CA THR A 51 -3.07 10.23 4.18
C THR A 51 -1.54 10.24 3.96
N THR A 52 -0.79 10.35 5.06
CA THR A 52 0.68 10.43 5.05
C THR A 52 1.38 9.08 5.09
N ARG A 53 0.70 8.04 5.58
CA ARG A 53 1.25 6.68 5.70
C ARG A 53 0.22 5.68 5.20
N ILE A 54 0.58 4.93 4.18
CA ILE A 54 -0.29 3.98 3.51
C ILE A 54 0.13 2.58 3.94
N LEU A 55 -0.76 1.85 4.60
CA LEU A 55 -0.48 0.47 5.02
C LEU A 55 -0.62 -0.47 3.82
N ILE A 56 0.42 -1.27 3.61
CA ILE A 56 0.44 -2.29 2.55
C ILE A 56 0.59 -3.66 3.18
N GLN A 57 -0.13 -4.66 2.67
CA GLN A 57 -0.12 -6.00 3.23
C GLN A 57 0.12 -7.04 2.14
N SER A 58 1.04 -7.95 2.40
CA SER A 58 1.25 -9.18 1.63
C SER A 58 0.92 -10.39 2.52
N SER A 59 0.91 -11.57 1.91
CA SER A 59 0.76 -12.85 2.62
C SER A 59 1.82 -13.05 3.70
N THR A 60 3.08 -12.65 3.43
CA THR A 60 4.21 -12.91 4.33
C THR A 60 4.82 -11.65 4.96
N ARG A 61 4.41 -10.47 4.50
CA ARG A 61 4.99 -9.17 4.90
C ARG A 61 3.90 -8.14 5.10
N MET A 62 4.23 -7.15 5.91
CA MET A 62 3.44 -5.94 6.05
C MET A 62 4.37 -4.76 5.87
N GLY A 63 3.84 -3.64 5.43
CA GLY A 63 4.65 -2.46 5.19
C GLY A 63 3.89 -1.16 5.31
N ILE A 64 4.69 -0.11 5.28
CA ILE A 64 4.23 1.28 5.25
C ILE A 64 4.83 1.89 3.99
N LEU A 65 3.95 2.40 3.13
CA LEU A 65 4.30 3.23 2.00
C LEU A 65 4.17 4.69 2.43
N ASP A 66 5.27 5.41 2.32
CA ASP A 66 5.38 6.84 2.63
C ASP A 66 5.56 7.61 1.31
N PRO A 67 4.47 8.21 0.78
CA PRO A 67 4.53 8.92 -0.49
C PRO A 67 5.30 10.24 -0.40
N ALA A 68 5.52 10.81 0.80
CA ALA A 68 6.29 12.05 0.95
C ALA A 68 7.80 11.79 0.79
N ASN A 69 8.25 10.62 1.27
CA ASN A 69 9.66 10.22 1.24
C ASN A 69 9.99 9.26 0.09
N ASN A 70 9.04 8.95 -0.80
CA ASN A 70 9.16 7.96 -1.87
C ASN A 70 9.71 6.60 -1.39
N ALA A 71 9.28 6.18 -0.19
CA ALA A 71 9.84 5.02 0.49
C ALA A 71 8.77 3.98 0.84
N ILE A 72 9.12 2.70 0.66
CA ILE A 72 8.38 1.57 1.22
C ILE A 72 9.21 0.94 2.33
N CYS A 73 8.62 0.84 3.52
CA CYS A 73 9.19 0.16 4.67
C CYS A 73 8.50 -1.19 4.86
N LEU A 74 9.25 -2.30 4.80
CA LEU A 74 8.72 -3.66 4.95
C LEU A 74 9.21 -4.35 6.23
N THR A 75 8.35 -5.19 6.80
CA THR A 75 8.71 -6.14 7.87
C THR A 75 9.51 -7.32 7.32
N LYS A 76 10.05 -8.13 8.25
CA LYS A 76 10.71 -9.39 7.87
C LYS A 76 9.65 -10.38 7.34
N PRO A 77 10.01 -11.23 6.36
CA PRO A 77 9.09 -12.25 5.89
C PRO A 77 8.79 -13.26 7.00
N ARG A 78 7.51 -13.57 7.21
CA ARG A 78 7.05 -14.55 8.20
C ARG A 78 6.15 -15.59 7.54
N SER A 79 6.32 -16.85 7.91
CA SER A 79 5.56 -17.99 7.38
C SER A 79 4.13 -18.07 7.93
N SER A 80 3.89 -17.54 9.13
CA SER A 80 2.60 -17.57 9.83
C SER A 80 1.60 -16.50 9.38
N GLY A 81 1.89 -15.79 8.29
CA GLY A 81 1.15 -14.59 7.91
C GLY A 81 1.69 -13.32 8.54
N SER A 82 1.29 -12.17 7.99
CA SER A 82 1.69 -10.85 8.50
C SER A 82 0.51 -10.10 9.13
N ASN A 83 0.72 -9.52 10.31
CA ASN A 83 -0.26 -8.69 11.02
C ASN A 83 0.36 -7.34 11.43
N SER A 84 -0.48 -6.42 11.88
CA SER A 84 -0.08 -5.07 12.31
C SER A 84 0.86 -5.06 13.51
N LEU A 85 0.82 -6.09 14.36
CA LEU A 85 1.75 -6.25 15.47
C LEU A 85 3.20 -6.40 14.97
N HIS A 86 3.41 -7.10 13.85
CA HIS A 86 4.74 -7.26 13.28
C HIS A 86 5.37 -5.93 12.83
N LEU A 87 4.56 -4.94 12.43
CA LEU A 87 5.08 -3.60 12.11
C LEU A 87 5.68 -2.90 13.34
N GLN A 88 5.15 -3.17 14.53
CA GLN A 88 5.67 -2.60 15.78
C GLN A 88 6.90 -3.35 16.28
N MET A 89 6.98 -4.67 16.03
CA MET A 89 8.05 -5.54 16.54
C MET A 89 9.32 -5.55 15.68
N ASP A 90 9.21 -5.48 14.34
CA ASP A 90 10.34 -5.70 13.43
C ASP A 90 11.17 -4.42 13.16
N GLN A 91 11.39 -3.58 14.18
CA GLN A 91 12.26 -2.41 14.03
C GLN A 91 13.75 -2.82 14.05
N PRO A 92 14.58 -2.40 13.07
CA PRO A 92 14.28 -1.49 11.96
C PRO A 92 13.64 -2.19 10.75
N LEU A 93 12.64 -1.53 10.15
CA LEU A 93 12.00 -1.96 8.91
C LEU A 93 12.98 -1.80 7.73
N ARG A 94 12.90 -2.71 6.76
CA ARG A 94 13.68 -2.59 5.52
C ARG A 94 13.08 -1.48 4.66
N ARG A 95 13.84 -0.42 4.45
CA ARG A 95 13.46 0.72 3.62
C ARG A 95 13.90 0.49 2.18
N TYR A 96 12.98 0.71 1.26
CA TYR A 96 13.17 0.66 -0.18
C TYR A 96 12.79 2.02 -0.75
N GLU A 97 13.69 2.65 -1.49
CA GLU A 97 13.42 3.92 -2.17
C GLU A 97 12.95 3.62 -3.58
N ILE A 98 11.82 4.19 -3.97
CA ILE A 98 11.19 3.98 -5.27
C ILE A 98 11.34 5.24 -6.10
N GLU A 99 11.40 5.05 -7.41
CA GLU A 99 11.40 6.17 -8.33
C GLU A 99 10.13 7.03 -8.14
N PRO A 100 10.25 8.37 -8.00
CA PRO A 100 9.09 9.23 -7.75
C PRO A 100 7.94 9.08 -8.76
N GLN A 101 8.28 8.83 -10.03
CA GLN A 101 7.29 8.63 -11.10
C GLN A 101 6.45 7.36 -10.90
N GLU A 102 7.07 6.26 -10.43
CA GLU A 102 6.35 5.02 -10.15
C GLU A 102 5.47 5.17 -8.90
N MET A 103 5.98 5.88 -7.89
CA MET A 103 5.24 6.18 -6.67
C MET A 103 3.96 6.97 -6.96
N GLU A 104 4.05 8.00 -7.80
CA GLU A 104 2.89 8.82 -8.16
C GLU A 104 1.84 8.02 -8.95
N LYS A 105 2.28 7.17 -9.88
CA LYS A 105 1.39 6.24 -10.62
C LYS A 105 0.69 5.26 -9.69
N LEU A 106 1.40 4.71 -8.71
CA LEU A 106 0.82 3.81 -7.73
C LEU A 106 -0.20 4.54 -6.84
N VAL A 107 0.16 5.70 -6.30
CA VAL A 107 -0.71 6.50 -5.42
C VAL A 107 -1.97 6.99 -6.16
N SER A 108 -1.84 7.46 -7.40
CA SER A 108 -3.00 7.85 -8.22
C SER A 108 -3.92 6.66 -8.49
N THR A 109 -3.37 5.48 -8.71
CA THR A 109 -4.16 4.24 -8.86
C THR A 109 -4.86 3.85 -7.56
N ILE A 110 -4.18 3.92 -6.41
CA ILE A 110 -4.79 3.64 -5.09
C ILE A 110 -5.90 4.65 -4.76
N ARG A 111 -5.75 5.92 -5.16
CA ARG A 111 -6.79 6.93 -4.95
C ARG A 111 -8.00 6.70 -5.85
N SER A 112 -7.79 6.29 -7.10
CA SER A 112 -8.88 6.02 -8.05
C SER A 112 -9.67 4.74 -7.73
N THR A 113 -9.16 3.87 -6.86
CA THR A 113 -9.92 2.71 -6.38
C THR A 113 -10.97 3.07 -5.32
N GLY A 114 -10.77 4.17 -4.60
CA GLY A 114 -11.77 4.73 -3.68
C GLY A 114 -13.03 5.19 -4.43
N ALA A 115 -14.19 4.97 -3.82
CA ALA A 115 -15.41 5.63 -4.30
C ALA A 115 -15.21 7.15 -4.25
N PRO A 116 -15.73 7.92 -5.23
CA PRO A 116 -15.68 9.38 -5.17
C PRO A 116 -16.28 9.84 -3.85
N ALA A 117 -15.61 10.78 -3.19
CA ALA A 117 -16.08 11.39 -1.94
C ALA A 117 -17.52 11.90 -2.16
N GLY A 118 -18.51 11.16 -1.65
CA GLY A 118 -19.93 11.45 -1.85
C GLY A 118 -20.80 10.25 -2.25
N THR A 119 -20.24 9.17 -2.78
CA THR A 119 -21.03 7.94 -3.01
C THR A 119 -20.89 7.02 -1.80
N ILE A 120 -21.91 7.05 -0.94
CA ILE A 120 -22.09 6.14 0.19
C ILE A 120 -22.22 4.71 -0.37
N THR A 121 -21.11 4.01 -0.53
CA THR A 121 -21.11 2.57 -0.76
C THR A 121 -19.83 1.94 -0.23
N ALA A 122 -19.68 1.97 1.11
CA ALA A 122 -19.22 0.85 1.95
C ALA A 122 -18.75 1.39 3.31
N CYS A 123 -19.47 0.99 4.37
CA CYS A 123 -19.18 1.22 5.80
C CYS A 123 -19.10 2.69 6.23
N GLY A 124 -20.27 3.30 6.46
CA GLY A 124 -20.37 4.57 7.15
C GLY A 124 -19.84 4.45 8.59
N ILE A 125 -18.69 5.07 8.85
CA ILE A 125 -18.44 5.61 10.18
C ILE A 125 -19.41 6.78 10.31
N LEU A 126 -20.47 6.58 11.10
CA LEU A 126 -21.34 7.66 11.56
C LEU A 126 -20.46 8.64 12.35
N SER A 127 -20.00 9.72 11.72
CA SER A 127 -19.53 10.88 12.46
C SER A 127 -20.78 11.61 12.96
N VAL A 128 -21.16 11.36 14.21
CA VAL A 128 -22.16 12.18 14.88
C VAL A 128 -21.44 13.47 15.27
N ASP A 129 -21.81 14.57 14.62
CA ASP A 129 -21.37 15.89 15.03
C ASP A 129 -22.19 16.31 16.26
N ASN A 130 -21.54 16.30 17.43
CA ASN A 130 -22.12 16.77 18.68
C ASN A 130 -21.83 18.27 18.93
N SER A 131 -21.43 19.04 17.93
CA SER A 131 -21.14 20.48 18.06
C SER A 131 -22.32 21.33 18.57
N GLN A 132 -23.53 20.75 18.62
CA GLN A 132 -24.76 21.36 19.14
C GLN A 132 -25.26 20.72 20.45
N ALA A 133 -24.49 19.85 21.12
CA ALA A 133 -24.84 19.36 22.45
C ALA A 133 -24.60 20.47 23.49
N ALA A 134 -25.54 21.42 23.55
CA ALA A 134 -25.61 22.44 24.59
C ALA A 134 -25.93 21.78 25.94
N ASP A 135 -25.17 22.17 26.96
CA ASP A 135 -25.44 21.88 28.37
C ASP A 135 -26.90 22.22 28.72
N VAL A 136 -27.64 21.23 29.23
CA VAL A 136 -28.89 21.43 29.99
C VAL A 136 -28.60 21.10 31.45
#